data_AF-A0AAD1APB5-F1
#
_entry.id   AF-A0AAD1APB5-F1
#
_cell.length_a   1.000
_cell.length_b   1.000
_cell.length_c   1.000
_cell.angle_alpha   90.00
_cell.angle_beta   90.00
_cell.angle_gamma   90.00
#
_symmetry.space_group_name_H-M   'P 1'
#
loop_
_entity.id
_entity.type
_entity.pdbx_description
1 polymer ?
#
loop_
_entity_poly.entity_id
_entity_poly.type
_entity_poly.pdbx_seq_one_letter_code
_entity_poly.pdbx_strand_id
1 'polypeptide(L)'
;MLTKLALGGLKNRFRDYAVLFSGLVIASAVFYMFMALATNTSFLTKNSPISVTPFIFGFGAVLLAIITLVYIVYANSFLLSMRQRDYAMFMMLGAKGRKIGQLVFLETVVIGLLATIAGIAIGMVGTTFIGQWLIKTLHAPATGFSAIWLPAILWTLGFFIVLFVFSAIYNARKLLKTPMMALLHQAQTPNRIKQRKTTFAIQIVLGLVLLAIGYYSMANIAVFQLMAIPIALVTIVAGTYFLFNSVFVALISLMKRNKKFAAEQLHTFTLSQLSFRIRDYTRILSVVSILFALALGAITVGLGFTHDIPMLVNQTTVYDVTVTSPNAATRAEVNKLQGVTAKHQYTLKSDAKTVHISKAAIDAHPLEIKANDKGLNAPAVKITSRNFDRVIERYPTAFGVFIGNNRGKQLKVADVATFAKLGNAQTLTTIKVKDFNQNYDTIQKIVTM
;
A
#
# COMPACT_ATOMS: atom_id res chain seq x y z
N MET A 1 -13.91 -25.65 -34.19
CA MET A 1 -13.65 -26.91 -33.46
C MET A 1 -12.87 -26.71 -32.16
N LEU A 2 -11.69 -26.07 -32.18
CA LEU A 2 -10.87 -25.83 -30.96
C LEU A 2 -11.59 -25.00 -29.88
N THR A 3 -12.29 -23.93 -30.28
CA THR A 3 -13.13 -23.12 -29.38
C THR A 3 -14.22 -23.96 -28.70
N LYS A 4 -14.91 -24.81 -29.46
CA LYS A 4 -15.96 -25.72 -28.96
C LYS A 4 -15.40 -26.77 -27.98
N LEU A 5 -14.18 -27.26 -28.23
CA LEU A 5 -13.46 -28.17 -27.31
C LEU A 5 -13.01 -27.45 -26.02
N ALA A 6 -12.51 -26.22 -26.12
CA ALA A 6 -12.13 -25.42 -24.96
C ALA A 6 -13.34 -25.11 -24.05
N LEU A 7 -14.46 -24.69 -24.66
CA LEU A 7 -15.72 -24.40 -23.97
C LEU A 7 -16.35 -25.67 -23.36
N GLY A 8 -16.28 -26.80 -24.07
CA GLY A 8 -16.76 -28.10 -23.57
C GLY A 8 -15.97 -28.59 -22.35
N GLY A 9 -14.64 -28.41 -22.36
CA GLY A 9 -13.78 -28.73 -21.22
C GLY A 9 -14.09 -27.89 -19.97
N LEU A 10 -14.35 -26.59 -20.16
CA LEU A 10 -14.80 -25.69 -19.09
C LEU A 10 -16.11 -26.17 -18.45
N LYS A 11 -17.10 -26.52 -19.29
CA LYS A 11 -18.44 -26.91 -18.83
C LYS A 11 -18.40 -28.20 -18.00
N ASN A 12 -17.66 -29.22 -18.46
CA ASN A 12 -17.63 -30.52 -17.79
C ASN A 12 -16.84 -30.54 -16.47
N ARG A 13 -15.98 -29.55 -16.21
CA ARG A 13 -15.20 -29.43 -14.97
C ARG A 13 -15.37 -28.09 -14.27
N PHE A 14 -16.57 -27.52 -14.38
CA PHE A 14 -16.87 -26.19 -13.87
C PHE A 14 -16.57 -26.07 -12.37
N ARG A 15 -16.80 -27.11 -11.55
CA ARG A 15 -16.55 -27.05 -10.09
C ARG A 15 -15.09 -26.81 -9.73
N ASP A 16 -14.17 -27.54 -10.38
CA ASP A 16 -12.73 -27.38 -10.13
C ASP A 16 -12.22 -26.04 -10.71
N TYR A 17 -12.82 -25.61 -11.82
CA TYR A 17 -12.52 -24.32 -12.45
C TYR A 17 -13.07 -23.15 -11.64
N ALA A 18 -14.21 -23.30 -10.96
CA ALA A 18 -14.90 -22.24 -10.24
C ALA A 18 -14.06 -21.72 -9.06
N VAL A 19 -13.33 -22.58 -8.35
CA VAL A 19 -12.48 -22.17 -7.21
C VAL A 19 -11.30 -21.31 -7.68
N LEU A 20 -10.67 -21.66 -8.81
CA LEU A 20 -9.56 -20.88 -9.36
C LEU A 20 -10.05 -19.61 -10.05
N PHE A 21 -11.18 -19.71 -10.75
CA PHE A 21 -11.86 -18.59 -11.37
C PHE A 21 -12.28 -17.56 -10.32
N SER A 22 -12.86 -17.97 -9.20
CA SER A 22 -13.26 -17.04 -8.13
C SER A 22 -12.06 -16.29 -7.57
N GLY A 23 -10.92 -16.96 -7.39
CA GLY A 23 -9.70 -16.28 -6.96
C GLY A 23 -9.15 -15.29 -8.00
N LEU A 24 -9.25 -15.58 -9.31
CA LEU A 24 -8.91 -14.62 -10.37
C LEU A 24 -9.86 -13.41 -10.38
N VAL A 25 -11.16 -13.64 -10.15
CA VAL A 25 -12.20 -12.61 -10.03
C VAL A 25 -11.94 -11.71 -8.81
N ILE A 26 -11.59 -12.28 -7.66
CA ILE A 26 -11.25 -11.51 -6.46
C ILE A 26 -9.98 -10.69 -6.70
N ALA A 27 -8.97 -11.27 -7.34
CA ALA A 27 -7.73 -10.58 -7.64
C ALA A 27 -7.96 -9.35 -8.55
N SER A 28 -8.75 -9.50 -9.62
CA SER A 28 -9.11 -8.38 -10.50
C SER A 28 -10.04 -7.37 -9.83
N ALA A 29 -10.95 -7.81 -8.95
CA ALA A 29 -11.79 -6.92 -8.15
C ALA A 29 -10.96 -6.04 -7.21
N VAL A 30 -10.06 -6.62 -6.42
CA VAL A 30 -9.19 -5.88 -5.50
C VAL A 30 -8.26 -4.94 -6.26
N PHE A 31 -7.70 -5.40 -7.38
CA PHE A 31 -6.87 -4.54 -8.25
C PHE A 31 -7.66 -3.34 -8.78
N TYR A 32 -8.88 -3.58 -9.28
CA TYR A 32 -9.76 -2.50 -9.72
C TYR A 32 -10.06 -1.52 -8.60
N MET A 33 -10.45 -2.02 -7.42
CA MET A 33 -10.81 -1.19 -6.27
C MET A 33 -9.65 -0.29 -5.85
N PHE A 34 -8.44 -0.84 -5.81
CA PHE A 34 -7.24 -0.06 -5.51
C PHE A 34 -6.97 0.99 -6.60
N MET A 35 -7.04 0.61 -7.88
CA MET A 35 -6.83 1.53 -8.99
C MET A 35 -7.89 2.63 -9.07
N ALA A 36 -9.14 2.35 -8.70
CA ALA A 36 -10.20 3.34 -8.63
C ALA A 36 -9.89 4.42 -7.59
N LEU A 37 -9.34 4.04 -6.44
CA LEU A 37 -8.87 5.01 -5.42
C LEU A 37 -7.61 5.75 -5.88
N ALA A 38 -6.61 5.02 -6.39
CA ALA A 38 -5.30 5.55 -6.76
C ALA A 38 -5.32 6.52 -7.96
N THR A 39 -6.27 6.35 -8.89
CA THR A 39 -6.32 7.14 -10.12
C THR A 39 -7.42 8.20 -10.14
N ASN A 40 -8.22 8.31 -9.07
CA ASN A 40 -9.25 9.33 -8.96
C ASN A 40 -8.64 10.67 -8.55
N THR A 41 -8.13 11.41 -9.54
CA THR A 41 -7.41 12.67 -9.35
C THR A 41 -8.27 13.74 -8.68
N SER A 42 -9.57 13.79 -8.97
CA SER A 42 -10.50 14.76 -8.35
C SER A 42 -10.66 14.51 -6.85
N PHE A 43 -10.73 13.24 -6.45
CA PHE A 43 -10.75 12.86 -5.05
C PHE A 43 -9.41 13.15 -4.36
N LEU A 44 -8.29 12.75 -4.97
CA LEU A 44 -6.96 12.91 -4.37
C LEU A 44 -6.55 14.38 -4.22
N THR A 45 -6.79 15.22 -5.22
CA THR A 45 -6.40 16.64 -5.19
C THR A 45 -7.17 17.43 -4.13
N LYS A 46 -8.44 17.09 -3.89
CA LYS A 46 -9.28 17.77 -2.88
C LYS A 46 -9.03 17.28 -1.46
N ASN A 47 -8.66 16.02 -1.29
CA ASN A 47 -8.55 15.39 0.03
C ASN A 47 -7.11 15.24 0.53
N SER A 48 -6.12 15.42 -0.34
CA SER A 48 -4.72 15.28 0.03
C SER A 48 -3.87 16.38 -0.60
N PRO A 49 -3.71 17.53 0.08
CA PRO A 49 -2.81 18.59 -0.37
C PRO A 49 -1.33 18.21 -0.23
N ILE A 50 -1.02 17.01 0.29
CA ILE A 50 0.34 16.54 0.54
C ILE A 50 0.92 15.94 -0.76
N SER A 51 2.06 16.48 -1.19
CA SER A 51 2.76 16.10 -2.43
C SER A 51 3.26 14.65 -2.48
N VAL A 52 3.23 13.91 -1.36
CA VAL A 52 3.67 12.51 -1.26
C VAL A 52 2.58 11.48 -1.60
N THR A 53 1.32 11.90 -1.62
CA THR A 53 0.18 10.98 -1.79
C THR A 53 0.21 10.19 -3.10
N PRO A 54 0.52 10.79 -4.27
CA PRO A 54 0.64 10.04 -5.52
C PRO A 54 1.72 8.96 -5.46
N PHE A 55 2.82 9.20 -4.73
CA PHE A 55 3.89 8.22 -4.56
C PHE A 55 3.43 7.02 -3.74
N ILE A 56 2.69 7.24 -2.64
CA ILE A 56 2.16 6.16 -1.80
C ILE A 56 1.21 5.27 -2.59
N PHE A 57 0.28 5.87 -3.34
CA PHE A 57 -0.65 5.11 -4.19
C PHE A 57 0.07 4.40 -5.34
N GLY A 58 1.07 5.04 -5.97
CA GLY A 58 1.88 4.42 -7.02
C GLY A 58 2.66 3.21 -6.51
N PHE A 59 3.29 3.34 -5.34
CA PHE A 59 3.99 2.24 -4.68
C PHE A 59 3.03 1.09 -4.36
N GLY A 60 1.87 1.39 -3.77
CA GLY A 60 0.83 0.39 -3.50
C GLY A 60 0.35 -0.32 -4.77
N ALA A 61 0.22 0.40 -5.89
CA ALA A 61 -0.16 -0.19 -7.18
C ALA A 61 0.90 -1.18 -7.69
N VAL A 62 2.18 -0.83 -7.58
CA VAL A 62 3.30 -1.72 -7.96
C VAL A 62 3.34 -2.96 -7.07
N LEU A 63 3.19 -2.78 -5.75
CA LEU A 63 3.14 -3.89 -4.79
C LEU A 63 1.97 -4.84 -5.13
N LEU A 64 0.79 -4.29 -5.35
CA LEU A 64 -0.39 -5.07 -5.73
C LEU A 64 -0.18 -5.76 -7.08
N ALA A 65 0.43 -5.10 -8.07
CA ALA A 65 0.76 -5.71 -9.35
C ALA A 65 1.67 -6.94 -9.20
N ILE A 66 2.69 -6.89 -8.32
CA ILE A 66 3.57 -8.03 -8.04
C ILE A 66 2.80 -9.19 -7.40
N ILE A 67 2.00 -8.91 -6.36
CA ILE A 67 1.14 -9.91 -5.70
C ILE A 67 0.23 -10.59 -6.73
N THR A 68 -0.42 -9.79 -7.57
CA THR A 68 -1.35 -10.26 -8.59
C THR A 68 -0.64 -11.10 -9.66
N LEU A 69 0.54 -10.66 -10.13
CA LEU A 69 1.38 -11.40 -11.08
C LEU A 69 1.74 -12.78 -10.53
N VAL A 70 2.28 -12.84 -9.30
CA VAL A 70 2.68 -14.10 -8.65
C VAL A 70 1.48 -15.05 -8.53
N TYR A 71 0.34 -14.52 -8.08
CA TYR A 71 -0.89 -15.28 -7.96
C TYR A 71 -1.40 -15.82 -9.31
N ILE A 72 -1.43 -15.00 -10.36
CA ILE A 72 -1.90 -15.40 -11.70
C ILE A 72 -1.00 -16.47 -12.31
N VAL A 73 0.33 -16.31 -12.20
CA VAL A 73 1.29 -17.31 -12.70
C VAL A 73 1.08 -18.65 -11.99
N TYR A 74 0.83 -18.62 -10.68
CA TYR A 74 0.51 -19.80 -9.90
C TYR A 74 -0.83 -20.43 -10.32
N ALA A 75 -1.92 -19.66 -10.33
CA ALA A 75 -3.27 -20.11 -10.67
C ALA A 75 -3.31 -20.73 -12.08
N ASN A 76 -2.67 -20.09 -13.05
CA ASN A 76 -2.58 -20.60 -14.43
C ASN A 76 -1.76 -21.89 -14.52
N SER A 77 -0.65 -22.01 -13.79
CA SER A 77 0.13 -23.26 -13.75
C SER A 77 -0.66 -24.39 -13.08
N PHE A 78 -1.46 -24.08 -12.06
CA PHE A 78 -2.30 -25.05 -11.36
C PHE A 78 -3.46 -25.52 -12.25
N LEU A 79 -4.17 -24.60 -12.91
CA LEU A 79 -5.22 -24.91 -13.91
C LEU A 79 -4.69 -25.81 -15.03
N LEU A 80 -3.50 -25.51 -15.54
CA LEU A 80 -2.84 -26.34 -16.56
C LEU A 80 -2.57 -27.75 -16.02
N SER A 81 -2.06 -27.87 -14.79
CA SER A 81 -1.71 -29.16 -14.19
C SER A 81 -2.91 -30.09 -14.02
N MET A 82 -4.10 -29.53 -13.76
CA MET A 82 -5.35 -30.31 -13.65
C MET A 82 -5.80 -30.92 -14.98
N ARG A 83 -5.32 -30.40 -16.13
CA ARG A 83 -5.74 -30.82 -17.48
C ARG A 83 -4.65 -31.48 -18.31
N GLN A 84 -3.46 -31.67 -17.75
CA GLN A 84 -2.34 -32.31 -18.45
C GLN A 84 -2.69 -33.70 -18.98
N ARG A 85 -3.47 -34.49 -18.22
CA ARG A 85 -3.95 -35.82 -18.67
C ARG A 85 -4.86 -35.73 -19.89
N ASP A 86 -5.78 -34.78 -19.91
CA ASP A 86 -6.71 -34.59 -21.03
C ASP A 86 -5.96 -34.17 -22.30
N TYR A 87 -5.01 -33.26 -22.16
CA TYR A 87 -4.13 -32.86 -23.27
C TYR A 87 -3.28 -34.02 -23.77
N ALA A 88 -2.79 -34.88 -22.88
CA ALA A 88 -2.02 -36.05 -23.27
C ALA A 88 -2.89 -37.13 -23.99
N MET A 89 -4.14 -37.31 -23.57
CA MET A 89 -5.11 -38.15 -24.31
C MET A 89 -5.36 -37.60 -25.71
N PHE A 90 -5.52 -36.29 -25.88
CA PHE A 90 -5.66 -35.71 -27.22
C PHE A 90 -4.42 -35.95 -28.09
N MET A 91 -3.21 -35.93 -27.52
CA MET A 91 -2.00 -36.31 -28.26
C MET A 91 -1.99 -37.80 -28.66
N MET A 92 -2.48 -38.70 -27.79
CA MET A 92 -2.61 -40.13 -28.13
C MET A 92 -3.55 -40.34 -29.33
N LEU A 93 -4.62 -39.55 -29.40
CA LEU A 93 -5.58 -39.59 -30.51
C LEU A 93 -5.10 -38.85 -31.78
N GLY A 94 -3.82 -38.47 -31.85
CA GLY A 94 -3.20 -37.87 -33.04
C GLY A 94 -3.23 -36.34 -33.09
N ALA A 95 -3.66 -35.65 -32.03
CA ALA A 95 -3.63 -34.18 -32.02
C ALA A 95 -2.19 -33.66 -31.94
N LYS A 96 -1.78 -32.85 -32.93
CA LYS A 96 -0.46 -32.20 -32.94
C LYS A 96 -0.30 -31.31 -31.71
N GLY A 97 0.86 -31.37 -31.03
CA GLY A 97 1.14 -30.54 -29.85
C GLY A 97 0.92 -29.04 -30.06
N ARG A 98 1.17 -28.53 -31.29
CA ARG A 98 0.86 -27.13 -31.68
C ARG A 98 -0.62 -26.77 -31.52
N LYS A 99 -1.54 -27.67 -31.88
CA LYS A 99 -2.99 -27.45 -31.76
C LYS A 99 -3.44 -27.45 -30.31
N ILE A 100 -2.80 -28.25 -29.46
CA ILE A 100 -3.06 -28.28 -28.02
C ILE A 100 -2.49 -27.03 -27.34
N GLY A 101 -1.30 -26.58 -27.73
CA GLY A 101 -0.76 -25.30 -27.27
C GLY A 101 -1.68 -24.12 -27.60
N GLN A 102 -2.27 -24.11 -28.81
CA GLN A 102 -3.30 -23.14 -29.21
C GLN A 102 -4.58 -23.25 -28.37
N LEU A 103 -5.02 -24.47 -28.05
CA LEU A 103 -6.18 -24.72 -27.19
C LEU A 103 -5.97 -24.15 -25.79
N VAL A 104 -4.82 -24.45 -25.18
CA VAL A 104 -4.43 -23.95 -23.84
C VAL A 104 -4.33 -22.43 -23.83
N PHE A 105 -3.74 -21.85 -24.88
CA PHE A 105 -3.64 -20.40 -25.01
C PHE A 105 -5.03 -19.76 -25.01
N LEU A 106 -5.92 -20.23 -25.89
CA LEU A 106 -7.27 -19.70 -26.02
C LEU A 106 -8.06 -19.84 -24.71
N GLU A 107 -7.96 -21.00 -24.07
CA GLU A 107 -8.61 -21.24 -22.79
C GLU A 107 -8.15 -20.27 -21.70
N THR A 108 -6.84 -20.10 -21.55
CA THR A 108 -6.25 -19.21 -20.53
C THR A 108 -6.72 -17.77 -20.75
N VAL A 109 -6.74 -17.30 -22.00
CA VAL A 109 -7.17 -15.95 -22.35
C VAL A 109 -8.67 -15.77 -22.11
N VAL A 110 -9.52 -16.71 -22.53
CA VAL A 110 -10.98 -16.61 -22.35
C VAL A 110 -11.35 -16.61 -20.88
N ILE A 111 -10.80 -17.53 -20.08
CA ILE A 111 -11.04 -17.57 -18.62
C ILE A 111 -10.56 -16.27 -17.98
N GLY A 112 -9.37 -15.81 -18.35
CA GLY A 112 -8.80 -14.59 -17.81
C GLY A 112 -9.63 -13.35 -18.10
N LEU A 113 -10.13 -13.21 -19.34
CA LEU A 113 -11.02 -12.12 -19.74
C LEU A 113 -12.35 -12.17 -18.97
N LEU A 114 -13.00 -13.33 -18.90
CA LEU A 114 -14.25 -13.49 -18.16
C LEU A 114 -14.06 -13.18 -16.67
N ALA A 115 -12.96 -13.62 -16.07
CA ALA A 115 -12.64 -13.34 -14.68
C ALA A 115 -12.34 -11.85 -14.44
N THR A 116 -11.69 -11.18 -15.41
CA THR A 116 -11.40 -9.75 -15.33
C THR A 116 -12.68 -8.93 -15.42
N ILE A 117 -13.58 -9.26 -16.36
CA ILE A 117 -14.87 -8.57 -16.52
C ILE A 117 -15.72 -8.75 -15.25
N ALA A 118 -15.86 -9.99 -14.77
CA ALA A 118 -16.61 -10.26 -13.55
C ALA A 118 -15.99 -9.58 -12.32
N GLY A 119 -14.66 -9.59 -12.21
CA GLY A 119 -13.97 -8.93 -11.10
C GLY A 119 -14.05 -7.41 -11.16
N ILE A 120 -14.00 -6.79 -12.34
CA ILE A 120 -14.27 -5.34 -12.48
C ILE A 120 -15.70 -5.04 -12.01
N ALA A 121 -16.70 -5.82 -12.43
CA ALA A 121 -18.08 -5.62 -12.00
C ALA A 121 -18.25 -5.73 -10.47
N ILE A 122 -17.68 -6.78 -9.86
CA ILE A 122 -17.67 -6.94 -8.40
C ILE A 122 -16.87 -5.82 -7.73
N GLY A 123 -15.75 -5.42 -8.34
CA GLY A 123 -14.89 -4.35 -7.88
C GLY A 123 -15.59 -3.00 -7.88
N MET A 124 -16.46 -2.69 -8.85
CA MET A 124 -17.28 -1.47 -8.85
C MET A 124 -18.22 -1.43 -7.63
N VAL A 125 -18.87 -2.56 -7.33
CA VAL A 125 -19.73 -2.68 -6.14
C VAL A 125 -18.89 -2.54 -4.86
N GLY A 126 -17.76 -3.24 -4.79
CA GLY A 126 -16.84 -3.18 -3.64
C GLY A 126 -16.25 -1.78 -3.43
N THR A 127 -15.91 -1.07 -4.50
CA THR A 127 -15.38 0.31 -4.45
C THR A 127 -16.43 1.27 -3.90
N THR A 128 -17.72 1.05 -4.20
CA THR A 128 -18.81 1.85 -3.64
C THR A 128 -18.85 1.68 -2.12
N PHE A 129 -18.81 0.44 -1.63
CA PHE A 129 -18.87 0.15 -0.19
C PHE A 129 -17.62 0.64 0.56
N ILE A 130 -16.43 0.23 0.10
CA ILE A 130 -15.16 0.59 0.76
C ILE A 130 -14.88 2.08 0.62
N GLY A 131 -15.18 2.68 -0.54
CA GLY A 131 -15.00 4.10 -0.76
C GLY A 131 -15.87 4.96 0.17
N GLN A 132 -17.15 4.62 0.31
CA GLN A 132 -18.03 5.31 1.26
C GLN A 132 -17.59 5.11 2.71
N TRP A 133 -17.17 3.89 3.07
CA TRP A 133 -16.62 3.62 4.40
C TRP A 133 -15.37 4.47 4.67
N LEU A 134 -14.44 4.55 3.70
CA LEU A 134 -13.23 5.36 3.80
C LEU A 134 -13.55 6.86 3.94
N ILE A 135 -14.47 7.37 3.12
CA ILE A 135 -14.92 8.77 3.17
C ILE A 135 -15.50 9.09 4.55
N LYS A 136 -16.32 8.19 5.10
CA LYS A 136 -16.92 8.35 6.43
C LYS A 136 -15.87 8.32 7.54
N THR A 137 -14.94 7.37 7.50
CA THR A 137 -13.89 7.22 8.53
C THR A 137 -12.89 8.36 8.50
N LEU A 138 -12.52 8.84 7.31
CA LEU A 138 -11.59 9.96 7.15
C LEU A 138 -12.25 11.34 7.28
N HIS A 139 -13.58 11.39 7.43
CA HIS A 139 -14.37 12.63 7.38
C HIS A 139 -14.03 13.49 6.16
N ALA A 140 -13.70 12.83 5.05
CA ALA A 140 -13.27 13.44 3.80
C ALA A 140 -14.49 13.98 3.04
N PRO A 141 -14.42 15.14 2.36
CA PRO A 141 -15.46 15.53 1.44
C PRO A 141 -15.64 14.47 0.35
N ALA A 142 -16.88 13.97 0.22
CA ALA A 142 -17.26 13.01 -0.82
C ALA A 142 -17.12 13.58 -2.25
N THR A 143 -16.86 14.87 -2.37
CA THR A 143 -16.75 15.57 -3.65
C THR A 143 -15.62 14.99 -4.50
N GLY A 144 -15.94 14.56 -5.72
CA GLY A 144 -14.96 14.06 -6.68
C GLY A 144 -14.68 12.56 -6.59
N PHE A 145 -15.21 11.84 -5.59
CA PHE A 145 -15.13 10.39 -5.58
C PHE A 145 -16.15 9.77 -6.54
N SER A 146 -15.69 8.84 -7.38
CA SER A 146 -16.54 8.04 -8.26
C SER A 146 -16.14 6.58 -8.12
N ALA A 147 -17.09 5.72 -7.75
CA ALA A 147 -16.86 4.28 -7.66
C ALA A 147 -16.69 3.63 -9.03
N ILE A 148 -17.32 4.19 -10.07
CA ILE A 148 -17.12 3.79 -11.46
C ILE A 148 -16.16 4.79 -12.10
N TRP A 149 -14.90 4.38 -12.24
CA TRP A 149 -13.84 5.24 -12.78
C TRP A 149 -13.21 4.64 -14.04
N LEU A 150 -13.37 5.32 -15.18
CA LEU A 150 -12.94 4.81 -16.48
C LEU A 150 -11.42 4.56 -16.56
N PRO A 151 -10.53 5.45 -16.07
CA PRO A 151 -9.10 5.16 -16.02
C PRO A 151 -8.77 3.87 -15.27
N ALA A 152 -9.44 3.60 -14.13
CA ALA A 152 -9.22 2.38 -13.37
C ALA A 152 -9.66 1.12 -14.14
N ILE A 153 -10.78 1.19 -14.88
CA ILE A 153 -11.23 0.11 -15.75
C ILE A 153 -10.16 -0.19 -16.82
N LEU A 154 -9.68 0.85 -17.52
CA LEU A 154 -8.70 0.70 -18.60
C LEU A 154 -7.37 0.16 -18.10
N TRP A 155 -6.86 0.67 -16.98
CA TRP A 155 -5.63 0.17 -16.37
C TRP A 155 -5.77 -1.29 -15.93
N THR A 156 -6.89 -1.66 -15.29
CA THR A 156 -7.14 -3.04 -14.86
C THR A 156 -7.24 -3.98 -16.05
N LEU A 157 -8.02 -3.61 -17.07
CA LEU A 157 -8.24 -4.42 -18.25
C LEU A 157 -6.94 -4.59 -19.05
N GLY A 158 -6.18 -3.51 -19.26
CA GLY A 158 -4.87 -3.57 -19.91
C GLY A 158 -3.87 -4.44 -19.16
N PHE A 159 -3.75 -4.25 -17.84
CA PHE A 159 -2.82 -5.01 -17.00
C PHE A 159 -3.13 -6.52 -17.02
N PHE A 160 -4.39 -6.91 -16.81
CA PHE A 160 -4.79 -8.32 -16.80
C PHE A 160 -4.68 -8.96 -18.19
N ILE A 161 -5.00 -8.24 -19.27
CA ILE A 161 -4.80 -8.76 -20.64
C ILE A 161 -3.33 -9.10 -20.88
N VAL A 162 -2.42 -8.17 -20.57
CA VAL A 162 -0.98 -8.40 -20.75
C VAL A 162 -0.53 -9.62 -19.94
N LEU A 163 -0.98 -9.72 -18.68
CA LEU A 163 -0.64 -10.85 -17.80
C LEU A 163 -1.17 -12.20 -18.30
N PHE A 164 -2.41 -12.25 -18.77
CA PHE A 164 -2.99 -13.49 -19.28
C PHE A 164 -2.37 -13.90 -20.60
N VAL A 165 -2.10 -12.97 -21.52
CA VAL A 165 -1.40 -13.26 -22.77
C VAL A 165 0.01 -13.78 -22.48
N PHE A 166 0.77 -13.12 -21.61
CA PHE A 166 2.10 -13.57 -21.21
C PHE A 166 2.06 -14.96 -20.57
N SER A 167 1.15 -15.18 -19.62
CA SER A 167 0.97 -16.47 -18.94
C SER A 167 0.56 -17.58 -19.92
N ALA A 168 -0.33 -17.27 -20.86
CA ALA A 168 -0.80 -18.19 -21.89
C ALA A 168 0.34 -18.60 -22.83
N ILE A 169 1.18 -17.65 -23.26
CA ILE A 169 2.37 -17.94 -24.08
C ILE A 169 3.35 -18.82 -23.30
N TYR A 170 3.63 -18.48 -22.04
CA TYR A 170 4.53 -19.26 -21.19
C TYR A 170 4.05 -20.70 -21.03
N ASN A 171 2.76 -20.88 -20.72
CA ASN A 171 2.14 -22.20 -20.56
C ASN A 171 2.10 -23.00 -21.87
N ALA A 172 1.74 -22.36 -22.99
CA ALA A 172 1.74 -23.01 -24.29
C ALA A 172 3.15 -23.47 -24.68
N ARG A 173 4.19 -22.63 -24.50
CA ARG A 173 5.58 -23.02 -24.75
C ARG A 173 6.06 -24.14 -23.85
N LYS A 174 5.71 -24.10 -22.56
CA LYS A 174 6.04 -25.16 -21.59
C LYS A 174 5.43 -26.49 -22.03
N LEU A 175 4.17 -26.48 -22.47
CA LEU A 175 3.49 -27.67 -22.97
C LEU A 175 4.17 -28.22 -24.22
N LEU A 176 4.48 -27.36 -25.20
CA LEU A 176 5.12 -27.77 -26.45
C LEU A 176 6.50 -28.41 -26.26
N LYS A 177 7.24 -28.01 -25.23
CA LYS A 177 8.55 -28.57 -24.89
C LYS A 177 8.47 -29.83 -24.02
N THR A 178 7.30 -30.14 -23.46
CA THR A 178 7.16 -31.30 -22.59
C THR A 178 6.78 -32.52 -23.43
N PRO A 179 7.57 -33.60 -23.43
CA PRO A 179 7.24 -34.77 -24.22
C PRO A 179 5.94 -35.41 -23.73
N MET A 180 5.15 -35.93 -24.66
CA MET A 180 3.84 -36.54 -24.38
C MET A 180 3.89 -37.61 -23.28
N MET A 181 4.92 -38.48 -23.30
CA MET A 181 5.11 -39.50 -22.27
C MET A 181 5.35 -38.92 -20.87
N ALA A 182 6.02 -37.76 -20.78
CA ALA A 182 6.19 -37.05 -19.52
C ALA A 182 4.90 -36.39 -19.05
N LEU A 183 4.00 -35.98 -19.96
CA LEU A 183 2.67 -35.44 -19.60
C LEU A 183 1.73 -36.55 -19.09
N LEU A 184 1.79 -37.76 -19.68
CA LEU A 184 1.04 -38.94 -19.21
C LEU A 184 1.51 -39.42 -17.83
N HIS A 185 2.82 -39.50 -17.63
CA HIS A 185 3.41 -40.01 -16.40
C HIS A 185 3.82 -38.90 -15.42
N GLN A 186 3.35 -37.66 -15.57
CA GLN A 186 3.78 -36.55 -14.72
C GLN A 186 3.45 -36.76 -13.23
N ALA A 187 2.38 -37.52 -12.95
CA ALA A 187 2.01 -37.88 -11.58
C ALA A 187 2.85 -39.05 -10.99
N GLN A 188 3.54 -39.81 -11.85
CA GLN A 188 4.27 -41.03 -11.51
C GLN A 188 5.79 -40.94 -11.73
N THR A 189 6.26 -39.91 -12.46
CA THR A 189 7.69 -39.68 -12.71
C THR A 189 8.30 -38.99 -11.49
N PRO A 190 9.28 -39.62 -10.82
CA PRO A 190 9.98 -39.01 -9.72
C PRO A 190 10.60 -37.66 -10.13
N ASN A 191 10.22 -36.57 -9.47
CA ASN A 191 11.00 -35.34 -9.50
C ASN A 191 12.24 -35.56 -8.60
N ARG A 192 13.09 -36.54 -8.98
CA ARG A 192 14.27 -36.96 -8.22
C ARG A 192 15.14 -35.73 -7.99
N ILE A 193 15.49 -35.49 -6.74
CA ILE A 193 16.39 -34.41 -6.32
C ILE A 193 17.76 -34.66 -6.96
N LYS A 194 17.98 -34.17 -8.17
CA LYS A 194 19.30 -33.94 -8.77
C LYS A 194 19.66 -32.46 -8.57
N GLN A 195 19.59 -31.96 -7.33
CA GLN A 195 20.20 -30.67 -7.05
C GLN A 195 21.69 -30.87 -6.76
N ARG A 196 22.54 -30.26 -7.59
CA ARG A 196 23.98 -30.16 -7.29
C ARG A 196 24.13 -29.32 -6.03
N LYS A 197 24.89 -29.82 -5.04
CA LYS A 197 25.16 -29.13 -3.76
C LYS A 197 25.63 -27.69 -3.94
N THR A 198 26.34 -27.41 -5.04
CA THR A 198 26.82 -26.07 -5.42
C THR A 198 25.69 -25.09 -5.75
N THR A 199 24.72 -25.49 -6.57
CA THR A 199 23.56 -24.64 -6.92
C THR A 199 22.72 -24.32 -5.68
N PHE A 200 22.60 -25.29 -4.77
CA PHE A 200 21.93 -25.12 -3.49
C PHE A 200 22.64 -24.10 -2.58
N ALA A 201 23.96 -24.24 -2.41
CA ALA A 201 24.74 -23.29 -1.60
C ALA A 201 24.68 -21.86 -2.17
N ILE A 202 24.74 -21.71 -3.49
CA ILE A 202 24.62 -20.42 -4.17
C ILE A 202 23.25 -19.78 -3.91
N GLN A 203 22.15 -20.55 -3.95
CA GLN A 203 20.82 -20.02 -3.68
C GLN A 203 20.66 -19.50 -2.25
N ILE A 204 21.25 -20.19 -1.26
CA ILE A 204 21.24 -19.73 0.13
C ILE A 204 22.01 -18.43 0.28
N VAL A 205 23.25 -18.39 -0.21
CA VAL A 205 24.10 -17.19 -0.11
C VAL A 205 23.45 -16.02 -0.83
N LEU A 206 22.96 -16.22 -2.06
CA LEU A 206 22.27 -15.19 -2.81
C LEU A 206 21.00 -14.71 -2.09
N GLY A 207 20.22 -15.63 -1.53
CA GLY A 207 19.02 -15.29 -0.76
C GLY A 207 19.33 -14.43 0.46
N LEU A 208 20.35 -14.80 1.24
CA LEU A 208 20.80 -14.05 2.41
C LEU A 208 21.36 -12.67 2.04
N VAL A 209 22.17 -12.58 0.98
CA VAL A 209 22.71 -11.30 0.50
C VAL A 209 21.59 -10.36 0.04
N LEU A 210 20.61 -10.88 -0.72
CA LEU A 210 19.47 -10.08 -1.16
C LEU A 210 18.63 -9.58 0.02
N LEU A 211 18.36 -10.44 1.01
CA LEU A 211 17.67 -9.99 2.23
C LEU A 211 18.49 -8.92 2.97
N ALA A 212 19.80 -9.14 3.14
CA ALA A 212 20.66 -8.18 3.82
C ALA A 212 20.65 -6.81 3.13
N ILE A 213 20.70 -6.77 1.78
CA ILE A 213 20.58 -5.52 1.02
C ILE A 213 19.23 -4.85 1.28
N GLY A 214 18.13 -5.61 1.25
CA GLY A 214 16.79 -5.06 1.47
C GLY A 214 16.61 -4.48 2.88
N TYR A 215 17.05 -5.20 3.91
CA TYR A 215 17.00 -4.71 5.29
C TYR A 215 17.96 -3.54 5.52
N TYR A 216 19.16 -3.58 4.94
CA TYR A 216 20.11 -2.48 5.03
C TYR A 216 19.57 -1.21 4.36
N SER A 217 18.91 -1.35 3.22
CA SER A 217 18.23 -0.27 2.50
C SER A 217 17.17 0.39 3.38
N MET A 218 16.32 -0.40 4.05
CA MET A 218 15.32 0.12 4.98
C MET A 218 15.91 0.72 6.25
N ALA A 219 16.97 0.14 6.80
CA ALA A 219 17.65 0.67 7.99
C ALA A 219 18.32 2.03 7.71
N ASN A 220 18.80 2.24 6.48
CA ASN A 220 19.45 3.48 6.06
C ASN A 220 18.54 4.34 5.19
N ILE A 221 17.25 4.43 5.53
CA ILE A 221 16.26 5.20 4.77
C ILE A 221 16.64 6.68 4.62
N ALA A 222 17.42 7.24 5.54
CA ALA A 222 17.92 8.62 5.43
C ALA A 222 18.86 8.82 4.23
N VAL A 223 19.62 7.79 3.84
CA VAL A 223 20.57 7.83 2.71
C VAL A 223 19.86 7.50 1.41
N PHE A 224 19.07 6.43 1.40
CA PHE A 224 18.39 5.94 0.20
C PHE A 224 17.05 6.63 -0.08
N GLN A 225 16.54 7.40 0.88
CA GLN A 225 15.28 8.15 0.80
C GLN A 225 14.13 7.29 0.25
N LEU A 226 13.39 7.81 -0.74
CA LEU A 226 12.28 7.14 -1.39
C LEU A 226 12.70 5.90 -2.20
N MET A 227 13.97 5.80 -2.62
CA MET A 227 14.49 4.64 -3.35
C MET A 227 14.73 3.43 -2.44
N ALA A 228 14.77 3.62 -1.11
CA ALA A 228 14.94 2.53 -0.16
C ALA A 228 13.85 1.45 -0.31
N ILE A 229 12.63 1.91 -0.57
CA ILE A 229 11.41 1.11 -0.63
C ILE A 229 11.39 0.17 -1.86
N PRO A 230 11.56 0.65 -3.12
CA PRO A 230 11.60 -0.24 -4.27
C PRO A 230 12.80 -1.20 -4.25
N ILE A 231 13.96 -0.77 -3.73
CA ILE A 231 15.13 -1.64 -3.55
C ILE A 231 14.77 -2.79 -2.59
N ALA A 232 14.21 -2.46 -1.42
CA ALA A 232 13.80 -3.44 -0.44
C ALA A 232 12.71 -4.37 -0.98
N LEU A 233 11.73 -3.85 -1.72
CA LEU A 233 10.67 -4.66 -2.31
C LEU A 233 11.22 -5.74 -3.25
N VAL A 234 12.09 -5.37 -4.19
CA VAL A 234 12.65 -6.33 -5.17
C VAL A 234 13.57 -7.33 -4.47
N THR A 235 14.48 -6.83 -3.63
CA THR A 235 15.51 -7.67 -2.99
C THR A 235 14.93 -8.59 -1.93
N ILE A 236 13.97 -8.14 -1.11
CA ILE A 236 13.31 -8.99 -0.10
C ILE A 236 12.46 -10.08 -0.77
N VAL A 237 11.68 -9.75 -1.81
CA VAL A 237 10.87 -10.75 -2.52
C VAL A 237 11.75 -11.83 -3.16
N ALA A 238 12.78 -11.41 -3.90
CA ALA A 238 13.70 -12.34 -4.53
C ALA A 238 14.50 -13.17 -3.50
N GLY A 239 15.00 -12.52 -2.45
CA GLY A 239 15.76 -13.16 -1.37
C GLY A 239 14.93 -14.20 -0.62
N THR A 240 13.68 -13.86 -0.30
CA THR A 240 12.72 -14.77 0.34
C THR A 240 12.44 -15.98 -0.54
N TYR A 241 12.23 -15.78 -1.84
CA TYR A 241 12.02 -16.89 -2.77
C TYR A 241 13.20 -17.86 -2.78
N PHE A 242 14.43 -17.37 -2.89
CA PHE A 242 15.62 -18.22 -2.89
C PHE A 242 15.85 -18.93 -1.55
N LEU A 243 15.60 -18.23 -0.43
CA LEU A 243 15.71 -18.82 0.89
C LEU A 243 14.68 -19.91 1.13
N PHE A 244 13.39 -19.66 0.92
CA PHE A 244 12.37 -20.70 1.07
C PHE A 244 12.62 -21.87 0.12
N ASN A 245 13.07 -21.60 -1.11
CA ASN A 245 13.41 -22.64 -2.06
C ASN A 245 14.55 -23.54 -1.57
N SER A 246 15.50 -22.98 -0.82
CA SER A 246 16.64 -23.72 -0.30
C SER A 246 16.34 -24.37 1.04
N VAL A 247 15.76 -23.64 2.00
CA VAL A 247 15.52 -24.09 3.37
C VAL A 247 14.66 -25.36 3.41
N PHE A 248 13.59 -25.45 2.60
CA PHE A 248 12.72 -26.63 2.61
C PHE A 248 13.42 -27.88 2.07
N VAL A 249 14.27 -27.70 1.06
CA VAL A 249 15.14 -28.77 0.53
C VAL A 249 16.21 -29.17 1.55
N ALA A 250 16.80 -28.20 2.25
CA ALA A 250 17.78 -28.38 3.31
C ALA A 250 17.20 -29.22 4.46
N LEU A 251 16.01 -28.83 4.93
CA LEU A 251 15.33 -29.43 6.07
C LEU A 251 15.07 -30.92 5.83
N ILE A 252 14.48 -31.25 4.67
CA ILE A 252 14.21 -32.65 4.31
C ILE A 252 15.51 -33.43 4.13
N SER A 253 16.56 -32.82 3.56
CA SER A 253 17.87 -33.47 3.45
C SER A 253 18.52 -33.72 4.80
N LEU A 254 18.34 -32.82 5.78
CA LEU A 254 18.87 -32.96 7.14
C LEU A 254 18.13 -34.08 7.88
N MET A 255 16.80 -34.10 7.79
CA MET A 255 15.97 -35.14 8.37
C MET A 255 16.28 -36.52 7.78
N LYS A 256 16.58 -36.62 6.47
CA LYS A 256 17.03 -37.87 5.83
C LYS A 256 18.43 -38.31 6.28
N ARG A 257 19.33 -37.36 6.58
CA ARG A 257 20.70 -37.65 7.04
C ARG A 257 20.73 -38.14 8.48
N ASN A 258 19.81 -37.69 9.32
CA ASN A 258 19.69 -38.16 10.69
C ASN A 258 19.16 -39.60 10.71
N LYS A 259 20.08 -40.58 10.74
CA LYS A 259 19.75 -42.01 10.71
C LYS A 259 18.80 -42.43 11.84
N LYS A 260 18.92 -41.83 13.03
CA LYS A 260 18.05 -42.13 14.18
C LYS A 260 16.59 -41.75 13.88
N PHE A 261 16.38 -40.53 13.41
CA PHE A 261 15.04 -40.04 13.04
C PHE A 261 14.48 -40.73 11.79
N ALA A 262 15.31 -40.91 10.76
CA ALA A 262 14.86 -41.50 9.49
C ALA A 262 14.49 -42.98 9.63
N ALA A 263 15.23 -43.75 10.44
CA ALA A 263 15.00 -45.18 10.61
C ALA A 263 13.86 -45.52 11.58
N GLU A 264 13.29 -44.54 12.28
CA GLU A 264 12.14 -44.76 13.15
C GLU A 264 10.86 -45.02 12.33
N GLN A 265 10.27 -46.20 12.55
CA GLN A 265 8.95 -46.60 12.05
C GLN A 265 8.75 -46.34 10.54
N LEU A 266 7.79 -45.48 10.20
CA LEU A 266 7.39 -45.13 8.84
C LEU A 266 8.07 -43.86 8.33
N HIS A 267 8.99 -43.25 9.09
CA HIS A 267 9.65 -41.99 8.70
C HIS A 267 10.42 -42.14 7.39
N THR A 268 11.13 -43.25 7.17
CA THR A 268 11.81 -43.50 5.88
C THR A 268 10.82 -43.47 4.71
N PHE A 269 9.64 -44.04 4.87
CA PHE A 269 8.60 -44.06 3.85
C PHE A 269 8.04 -42.65 3.60
N THR A 270 7.66 -41.92 4.65
CA THR A 270 7.10 -40.56 4.54
C THR A 270 8.12 -39.56 3.98
N LEU A 271 9.38 -39.60 4.42
CA LEU A 271 10.46 -38.77 3.87
C LEU A 271 10.76 -39.10 2.42
N SER A 272 10.60 -40.36 2.01
CA SER A 272 10.73 -40.74 0.60
C SER A 272 9.60 -40.12 -0.23
N GLN A 273 8.34 -40.24 0.21
CA GLN A 273 7.18 -39.61 -0.45
C GLN A 273 7.31 -38.09 -0.55
N LEU A 274 7.70 -37.42 0.53
CA LEU A 274 7.88 -35.97 0.57
C LEU A 274 9.00 -35.52 -0.38
N SER A 275 10.09 -36.28 -0.44
CA SER A 275 11.22 -36.05 -1.34
C SER A 275 10.87 -36.21 -2.82
N PHE A 276 9.88 -37.02 -3.18
CA PHE A 276 9.42 -37.15 -4.57
C PHE A 276 8.67 -35.92 -5.08
N ARG A 277 8.02 -35.18 -4.18
CA ARG A 277 7.21 -33.97 -4.48
C ARG A 277 7.80 -32.68 -3.94
N ILE A 278 9.01 -32.74 -3.38
CA ILE A 278 9.62 -31.64 -2.64
C ILE A 278 9.69 -30.36 -3.44
N ARG A 279 10.01 -30.43 -4.74
CA ARG A 279 10.18 -29.23 -5.59
C ARG A 279 8.85 -28.51 -5.81
N ASP A 280 7.76 -29.27 -5.96
CA ASP A 280 6.42 -28.71 -6.14
C ASP A 280 5.92 -28.10 -4.83
N TYR A 281 6.09 -28.80 -3.70
CA TYR A 281 5.74 -28.28 -2.38
C TYR A 281 6.56 -27.05 -2.00
N THR A 282 7.86 -27.07 -2.25
CA THR A 282 8.75 -25.94 -2.00
C THR A 282 8.33 -24.72 -2.80
N ARG A 283 7.99 -24.89 -4.08
CA ARG A 283 7.50 -23.79 -4.93
C ARG A 283 6.19 -23.22 -4.42
N ILE A 284 5.23 -24.08 -4.06
CA ILE A 284 3.93 -23.66 -3.51
C ILE A 284 4.15 -22.87 -2.22
N LEU A 285 4.91 -23.44 -1.27
CA LEU A 285 5.14 -22.84 0.03
C LEU A 285 5.89 -21.50 -0.09
N SER A 286 6.91 -21.42 -0.96
CA SER A 286 7.64 -20.17 -1.22
C SER A 286 6.70 -19.07 -1.72
N VAL A 287 5.81 -19.40 -2.67
CA VAL A 287 4.83 -18.44 -3.20
C VAL A 287 3.87 -17.99 -2.10
N VAL A 288 3.31 -18.93 -1.33
CA VAL A 288 2.38 -18.61 -0.23
C VAL A 288 3.06 -17.71 0.81
N SER A 289 4.29 -18.04 1.22
CA SER A 289 5.05 -17.24 2.19
C SER A 289 5.35 -15.83 1.69
N ILE A 290 5.71 -15.65 0.41
CA ILE A 290 5.91 -14.32 -0.18
C ILE A 290 4.61 -13.53 -0.18
N LEU A 291 3.49 -14.15 -0.58
CA LEU A 291 2.19 -13.48 -0.60
C LEU A 291 1.77 -13.03 0.82
N PHE A 292 1.97 -13.88 1.82
CA PHE A 292 1.73 -13.52 3.22
C PHE A 292 2.66 -12.38 3.69
N ALA A 293 3.95 -12.46 3.39
CA ALA A 293 4.91 -11.43 3.79
C ALA A 293 4.57 -10.07 3.16
N LEU A 294 4.21 -10.04 1.88
CA LEU A 294 3.80 -8.81 1.19
C LEU A 294 2.48 -8.25 1.73
N ALA A 295 1.49 -9.11 2.01
CA ALA A 295 0.22 -8.69 2.60
C ALA A 295 0.41 -8.13 4.02
N LEU A 296 1.13 -8.84 4.88
CA LEU A 296 1.44 -8.39 6.24
C LEU A 296 2.28 -7.10 6.23
N GLY A 297 3.22 -6.99 5.31
CA GLY A 297 4.01 -5.77 5.09
C GLY A 297 3.11 -4.58 4.74
N ALA A 298 2.18 -4.75 3.80
CA ALA A 298 1.23 -3.70 3.43
C ALA A 298 0.34 -3.27 4.62
N ILE A 299 -0.17 -4.23 5.40
CA ILE A 299 -0.96 -3.96 6.61
C ILE A 299 -0.13 -3.18 7.63
N THR A 300 1.11 -3.60 7.87
CA THR A 300 2.00 -2.95 8.84
C THR A 300 2.33 -1.51 8.45
N VAL A 301 2.60 -1.25 7.16
CA VAL A 301 2.82 0.11 6.65
C VAL A 301 1.55 0.96 6.82
N GLY A 302 0.38 0.40 6.51
CA GLY A 302 -0.90 1.09 6.72
C GLY A 302 -1.15 1.48 8.17
N LEU A 303 -0.93 0.55 9.11
CA LEU A 303 -1.04 0.82 10.55
C LEU A 303 0.02 1.81 11.04
N GLY A 304 1.24 1.75 10.50
CA GLY A 304 2.29 2.72 10.79
C GLY A 304 1.84 4.15 10.46
N PHE A 305 1.25 4.37 9.28
CA PHE A 305 0.73 5.69 8.91
C PHE A 305 -0.36 6.21 9.84
N THR A 306 -1.23 5.35 10.37
CA THR A 306 -2.26 5.79 11.32
C THR A 306 -1.70 6.31 12.64
N HIS A 307 -0.50 5.87 13.03
CA HIS A 307 0.19 6.32 14.23
C HIS A 307 1.13 7.50 13.96
N ASP A 308 1.87 7.43 12.85
CA ASP A 308 2.97 8.36 12.55
C ASP A 308 2.48 9.71 12.01
N ILE A 309 1.36 9.74 11.28
CA ILE A 309 0.81 11.01 10.74
C ILE A 309 0.33 11.94 11.87
N PRO A 310 -0.49 11.50 12.85
CA PRO A 310 -0.84 12.34 13.99
C PRO A 310 0.39 12.81 14.78
N MET A 311 1.40 11.95 14.93
CA MET A 311 2.66 12.32 15.56
C MET A 311 3.36 13.44 14.79
N LEU A 312 3.45 13.34 13.45
CA LEU A 312 4.04 14.37 12.59
C LEU A 312 3.28 15.71 12.65
N VAL A 313 1.94 15.66 12.68
CA VAL A 313 1.11 16.87 12.83
C VAL A 313 1.35 17.53 14.19
N ASN A 314 1.31 16.76 15.29
CA ASN A 314 1.60 17.27 16.63
C ASN A 314 3.03 17.81 16.80
N GLN A 315 3.94 17.41 15.91
CA GLN A 315 5.31 17.91 15.85
C GLN A 315 5.47 19.16 14.98
N THR A 316 4.47 19.54 14.18
CA THR A 316 4.52 20.71 13.29
C THR A 316 3.60 21.84 13.73
N THR A 317 2.52 21.54 14.46
CA THR A 317 1.55 22.52 14.96
C THR A 317 1.36 22.41 16.47
N VAL A 318 1.31 23.55 17.18
CA VAL A 318 1.08 23.58 18.65
C VAL A 318 -0.41 23.72 19.01
N TYR A 319 -1.15 24.45 18.18
CA TYR A 319 -2.56 24.77 18.41
C TYR A 319 -3.44 24.02 17.42
N ASP A 320 -4.55 23.49 17.90
CA ASP A 320 -5.53 22.74 17.11
C ASP A 320 -6.42 23.68 16.30
N VAL A 321 -6.74 24.86 16.85
CA VAL A 321 -7.59 25.85 16.19
C VAL A 321 -7.04 27.25 16.43
N THR A 322 -6.97 28.04 15.36
CA THR A 322 -6.69 29.48 15.45
C THR A 322 -7.76 30.25 14.69
N VAL A 323 -8.49 31.13 15.39
CA VAL A 323 -9.63 31.87 14.82
C VAL A 323 -9.37 33.36 14.88
N THR A 324 -9.59 34.06 13.77
CA THR A 324 -9.41 35.52 13.68
C THR A 324 -10.74 36.22 13.51
N SER A 325 -11.07 37.14 14.43
CA SER A 325 -12.32 37.91 14.49
C SER A 325 -13.58 37.04 14.34
N PRO A 326 -13.78 36.03 15.21
CA PRO A 326 -14.94 35.14 15.11
C PRO A 326 -16.25 35.92 15.23
N ASN A 327 -17.19 35.63 14.33
CA ASN A 327 -18.56 36.13 14.43
C ASN A 327 -19.30 35.44 15.60
N ALA A 328 -20.54 35.85 15.89
CA ALA A 328 -21.31 35.28 17.00
C ALA A 328 -21.53 33.75 16.87
N ALA A 329 -21.71 33.24 15.64
CA ALA A 329 -21.89 31.82 15.38
C ALA A 329 -20.59 31.03 15.59
N THR A 330 -19.45 31.52 15.09
CA THR A 330 -18.13 30.90 15.31
C THR A 330 -17.77 30.87 16.80
N ARG A 331 -18.11 31.92 17.56
CA ARG A 331 -17.91 31.93 19.03
C ARG A 331 -18.76 30.86 19.73
N ALA A 332 -19.99 30.65 19.30
CA ALA A 332 -20.85 29.62 19.87
C ALA A 332 -20.28 28.22 19.61
N GLU A 333 -19.75 27.94 18.42
CA GLU A 333 -19.10 26.67 18.11
C GLU A 333 -17.78 26.48 18.89
N VAL A 334 -16.96 27.53 19.01
CA VAL A 334 -15.73 27.50 19.83
C VAL A 334 -16.03 27.13 21.29
N ASN A 335 -17.15 27.56 21.84
CA ASN A 335 -17.54 27.24 23.21
C ASN A 335 -18.06 25.80 23.38
N LYS A 336 -18.35 25.08 22.30
CA LYS A 336 -18.73 23.66 22.33
C LYS A 336 -17.52 22.73 22.40
N LEU A 337 -16.30 23.25 22.21
CA LEU A 337 -15.07 22.45 22.29
C LEU A 337 -14.89 21.86 23.70
N GLN A 338 -14.64 20.57 23.75
CA GLN A 338 -14.44 19.79 24.98
C GLN A 338 -12.95 19.59 25.26
N GLY A 339 -12.58 19.58 26.56
CA GLY A 339 -11.20 19.30 26.97
C GLY A 339 -10.20 20.36 26.52
N VAL A 340 -10.60 21.63 26.47
CA VAL A 340 -9.71 22.76 26.15
C VAL A 340 -8.62 22.87 27.21
N THR A 341 -7.36 22.73 26.80
CA THR A 341 -6.18 22.77 27.68
C THR A 341 -5.52 24.14 27.71
N ALA A 342 -5.60 24.89 26.61
CA ALA A 342 -5.14 26.27 26.52
C ALA A 342 -6.04 27.08 25.58
N LYS A 343 -6.44 28.28 26.00
CA LYS A 343 -7.20 29.24 25.20
C LYS A 343 -6.72 30.64 25.54
N HIS A 344 -6.14 31.32 24.55
CA HIS A 344 -5.64 32.69 24.71
C HIS A 344 -6.17 33.57 23.60
N GLN A 345 -6.52 34.80 23.96
CA GLN A 345 -7.04 35.80 23.04
C GLN A 345 -6.09 36.99 22.97
N TYR A 346 -5.71 37.34 21.75
CA TYR A 346 -4.83 38.45 21.45
C TYR A 346 -5.59 39.49 20.63
N THR A 347 -5.23 40.75 20.79
CA THR A 347 -5.71 41.81 19.89
C THR A 347 -4.64 42.03 18.82
N LEU A 348 -5.03 41.87 17.56
CA LEU A 348 -4.22 42.19 16.39
C LEU A 348 -4.63 43.56 15.88
N LYS A 349 -3.67 44.41 15.53
CA LYS A 349 -3.96 45.65 14.79
C LYS A 349 -3.12 45.66 13.53
N SER A 350 -3.72 45.96 12.39
CA SER A 350 -3.00 45.88 11.10
C SER A 350 -2.87 47.24 10.42
N ASP A 351 -1.76 47.40 9.71
CA ASP A 351 -1.56 48.46 8.73
C ASP A 351 -1.52 47.87 7.30
N ALA A 352 -1.05 48.64 6.32
CA ALA A 352 -1.00 48.20 4.92
C ALA A 352 -0.12 46.97 4.68
N LYS A 353 0.95 46.77 5.47
CA LYS A 353 1.99 45.74 5.22
C LYS A 353 2.24 44.81 6.41
N THR A 354 1.80 45.17 7.61
CA THR A 354 2.14 44.47 8.85
C THR A 354 0.94 44.32 9.79
N VAL A 355 0.98 43.24 10.57
CA VAL A 355 0.03 42.94 11.64
C VAL A 355 0.79 43.02 12.95
N HIS A 356 0.34 43.89 13.84
CA HIS A 356 0.96 44.15 15.12
C HIS A 356 0.24 43.41 16.23
N ILE A 357 1.01 42.89 17.18
CA ILE A 357 0.52 42.39 18.47
C ILE A 357 1.17 43.22 19.58
N SER A 358 0.40 43.51 20.63
CA SER A 358 0.90 44.19 21.82
C SER A 358 1.99 43.39 22.51
N LYS A 359 3.10 44.05 22.84
CA LYS A 359 4.21 43.51 23.63
C LYS A 359 3.75 42.88 24.94
N ALA A 360 2.90 43.57 25.68
CA ALA A 360 2.39 43.11 26.97
C ALA A 360 1.54 41.83 26.83
N ALA A 361 0.81 41.68 25.72
CA ALA A 361 -0.03 40.51 25.48
C ALA A 361 0.80 39.25 25.19
N ILE A 362 1.87 39.38 24.38
CA ILE A 362 2.79 38.28 24.08
C ILE A 362 3.62 37.90 25.30
N ASP A 363 4.04 38.87 26.12
CA ASP A 363 4.84 38.55 27.31
C ASP A 363 4.01 37.91 28.43
N ALA A 364 2.71 38.24 28.55
CA ALA A 364 1.79 37.60 29.49
C ALA A 364 1.45 36.16 29.06
N HIS A 365 1.17 35.95 27.78
CA HIS A 365 0.89 34.65 27.20
C HIS A 365 1.72 34.45 25.92
N PRO A 366 2.92 33.86 26.04
CA PRO A 366 3.79 33.61 24.90
C PRO A 366 3.11 32.72 23.84
N LEU A 367 3.19 33.11 22.57
CA LEU A 367 2.82 32.25 21.47
C LEU A 367 3.83 31.10 21.35
N GLU A 368 3.37 29.92 20.95
CA GLU A 368 4.23 28.76 20.81
C GLU A 368 4.26 28.27 19.37
N ILE A 369 5.46 27.97 18.88
CA ILE A 369 5.67 27.31 17.59
C ILE A 369 6.53 26.06 17.73
N LYS A 370 6.34 25.11 16.83
CA LYS A 370 7.27 23.99 16.69
C LYS A 370 8.43 24.39 15.78
N ALA A 371 9.64 24.42 16.34
CA ALA A 371 10.87 24.67 15.60
C ALA A 371 11.61 23.34 15.40
N ASN A 372 11.66 22.84 14.18
CA ASN A 372 12.11 21.48 13.86
C ASN A 372 13.64 21.32 13.73
N ASP A 373 14.41 22.35 14.03
CA ASP A 373 15.87 22.40 13.81
C ASP A 373 16.71 21.66 14.86
N LYS A 374 16.10 21.13 15.92
CA LYS A 374 16.72 20.15 16.83
C LYS A 374 16.14 18.74 16.70
N GLY A 375 15.47 18.46 15.57
CA GLY A 375 14.78 17.20 15.31
C GLY A 375 13.32 17.22 15.73
N LEU A 376 12.57 16.19 15.32
CA LEU A 376 11.11 16.12 15.44
C LEU A 376 10.57 16.15 16.89
N ASN A 377 11.40 15.84 17.89
CA ASN A 377 11.00 15.84 19.29
C ASN A 377 11.37 17.12 20.05
N ALA A 378 11.76 18.19 19.35
CA ALA A 378 12.09 19.46 20.00
C ALA A 378 10.87 20.04 20.76
N PRO A 379 11.09 20.60 21.96
CA PRO A 379 10.03 21.32 22.67
C PRO A 379 9.57 22.53 21.87
N ALA A 380 8.32 22.94 22.07
CA ALA A 380 7.82 24.15 21.43
C ALA A 380 8.64 25.37 21.87
N VAL A 381 8.93 26.27 20.93
CA VAL A 381 9.62 27.52 21.18
C VAL A 381 8.58 28.55 21.61
N LYS A 382 8.74 29.07 22.82
CA LYS A 382 7.95 30.19 23.33
C LYS A 382 8.44 31.50 22.74
N ILE A 383 7.53 32.24 22.14
CA ILE A 383 7.74 33.54 21.51
C ILE A 383 7.33 34.61 22.51
N THR A 384 8.31 35.42 22.88
CA THR A 384 8.20 36.59 23.76
C THR A 384 8.63 37.83 22.99
N SER A 385 8.38 39.01 23.52
CA SER A 385 8.83 40.25 22.88
C SER A 385 10.35 40.33 22.68
N ARG A 386 11.13 39.67 23.54
CA ARG A 386 12.60 39.71 23.51
C ARG A 386 13.23 38.86 22.41
N ASN A 387 12.57 37.77 22.02
CA ASN A 387 13.09 36.84 21.01
C ASN A 387 12.29 36.86 19.71
N PHE A 388 11.22 37.66 19.63
CA PHE A 388 10.30 37.70 18.48
C PHE A 388 11.02 37.87 17.15
N ASP A 389 11.82 38.94 17.00
CA ASP A 389 12.48 39.27 15.73
C ASP A 389 13.44 38.15 15.28
N ARG A 390 14.19 37.56 16.22
CA ARG A 390 15.08 36.43 15.94
C ARG A 390 14.32 35.17 15.51
N VAL A 391 13.18 34.89 16.15
CA VAL A 391 12.40 33.66 15.87
C VAL A 391 11.65 33.80 14.54
N ILE A 392 11.08 34.98 14.24
CA ILE A 392 10.35 35.20 12.98
C ILE A 392 11.27 35.21 11.76
N GLU A 393 12.49 35.73 11.88
CA GLU A 393 13.50 35.67 10.83
C GLU A 393 13.94 34.23 10.56
N ARG A 394 14.06 33.41 11.62
CA ARG A 394 14.49 32.02 11.50
C ARG A 394 13.40 31.06 11.02
N TYR A 395 12.12 31.34 11.34
CA TYR A 395 10.98 30.49 10.97
C TYR A 395 9.81 31.30 10.38
N PRO A 396 9.99 32.01 9.26
CA PRO A 396 8.98 32.94 8.74
C PRO A 396 7.65 32.27 8.42
N THR A 397 7.66 31.00 8.02
CA THR A 397 6.45 30.23 7.67
C THR A 397 5.64 29.78 8.89
N ALA A 398 6.25 29.67 10.07
CA ALA A 398 5.58 29.20 11.28
C ALA A 398 4.57 30.21 11.84
N PHE A 399 4.67 31.48 11.42
CA PHE A 399 3.81 32.57 11.91
C PHE A 399 2.55 32.80 11.06
N GLY A 400 2.43 32.12 9.91
CA GLY A 400 1.29 32.26 9.01
C GLY A 400 -0.06 31.97 9.66
N VAL A 401 -0.08 31.11 10.68
CA VAL A 401 -1.29 30.77 11.45
C VAL A 401 -1.78 31.91 12.35
N PHE A 402 -0.90 32.83 12.76
CA PHE A 402 -1.23 33.91 13.71
C PHE A 402 -1.67 35.22 13.03
N ILE A 403 -1.49 35.35 11.71
CA ILE A 403 -1.88 36.55 10.96
C ILE A 403 -3.32 36.50 10.41
N GLY A 404 -3.98 35.34 10.54
CA GLY A 404 -5.40 35.18 10.18
C GLY A 404 -5.69 35.49 8.71
N ASN A 405 -6.69 36.35 8.48
CA ASN A 405 -7.12 36.78 7.15
C ASN A 405 -6.17 37.79 6.50
N ASN A 406 -5.13 38.26 7.20
CA ASN A 406 -4.16 39.22 6.68
C ASN A 406 -3.01 38.53 5.92
N ARG A 407 -3.33 37.58 5.04
CA ARG A 407 -2.33 36.82 4.27
C ARG A 407 -1.41 37.78 3.49
N GLY A 408 -0.11 37.57 3.58
CA GLY A 408 0.91 38.39 2.92
C GLY A 408 1.44 39.57 3.76
N LYS A 409 0.87 39.85 4.94
CA LYS A 409 1.41 40.84 5.88
C LYS A 409 2.40 40.19 6.86
N GLN A 410 3.41 40.96 7.29
CA GLN A 410 4.38 40.49 8.29
C GLN A 410 3.85 40.70 9.71
N LEU A 411 4.05 39.73 10.60
CA LEU A 411 3.71 39.88 12.01
C LEU A 411 4.82 40.66 12.73
N LYS A 412 4.46 41.65 13.56
CA LYS A 412 5.39 42.45 14.39
C LYS A 412 4.85 42.61 15.81
N VAL A 413 5.76 42.88 16.74
CA VAL A 413 5.41 43.24 18.12
C VAL A 413 5.54 44.74 18.27
N ALA A 414 4.49 45.38 18.79
CA ALA A 414 4.46 46.82 19.02
C ALA A 414 4.38 47.13 20.52
N ASP A 415 5.11 48.16 20.95
CA ASP A 415 4.97 48.73 22.29
C ASP A 415 3.58 49.36 22.48
N VAL A 416 3.15 49.51 23.73
CA VAL A 416 1.80 49.94 24.10
C VAL A 416 1.40 51.27 23.44
N ALA A 417 2.31 52.24 23.39
CA ALA A 417 2.08 53.56 22.78
C ALA A 417 1.89 53.48 21.25
N THR A 418 2.71 52.67 20.58
CA THR A 418 2.62 52.45 19.13
C THR A 418 1.37 51.64 18.79
N PHE A 419 1.06 50.62 19.58
CA PHE A 419 -0.11 49.78 19.41
C PHE A 419 -1.42 50.56 19.61
N ALA A 420 -1.46 51.54 20.52
CA ALA A 420 -2.62 52.41 20.72
C ALA A 420 -2.97 53.23 19.47
N LYS A 421 -1.96 53.72 18.74
CA LYS A 421 -2.11 54.57 17.55
C LYS A 421 -2.51 53.80 16.27
N LEU A 422 -2.36 52.48 16.26
CA LEU A 422 -2.73 51.64 15.12
C LEU A 422 -4.26 51.49 15.04
N GLY A 423 -4.77 51.42 13.80
CA GLY A 423 -6.20 51.39 13.46
C GLY A 423 -6.90 50.05 13.75
N ASN A 424 -7.61 49.52 12.75
CA ASN A 424 -8.54 48.40 12.88
C ASN A 424 -8.02 47.24 13.75
N ALA A 425 -8.76 46.99 14.83
CA ALA A 425 -8.51 45.89 15.76
C ALA A 425 -9.24 44.62 15.32
N GLN A 426 -8.52 43.51 15.33
CA GLN A 426 -9.02 42.15 15.12
C GLN A 426 -8.66 41.31 16.34
N THR A 427 -9.42 40.25 16.59
CA THR A 427 -9.13 39.34 17.71
C THR A 427 -8.54 38.05 17.17
N LEU A 428 -7.47 37.55 17.78
CA LEU A 428 -6.90 36.24 17.47
C LEU A 428 -7.12 35.34 18.67
N THR A 429 -7.78 34.22 18.48
CA THR A 429 -7.97 33.22 19.53
C THR A 429 -7.22 31.95 19.16
N THR A 430 -6.24 31.56 19.97
CA THR A 430 -5.51 30.30 19.83
C THR A 430 -6.06 29.29 20.81
N ILE A 431 -6.37 28.08 20.35
CA ILE A 431 -7.01 27.04 21.15
C ILE A 431 -6.25 25.73 21.00
N LYS A 432 -6.05 25.05 22.12
CA LYS A 432 -5.55 23.69 22.20
C LYS A 432 -6.53 22.81 22.96
N VAL A 433 -6.87 21.66 22.41
CA VAL A 433 -7.75 20.65 23.02
C VAL A 433 -6.94 19.43 23.44
N LYS A 434 -7.50 18.63 24.35
CA LYS A 434 -6.88 17.38 24.80
C LYS A 434 -6.94 16.28 23.73
N ASP A 435 -8.04 16.24 22.98
CA ASP A 435 -8.28 15.28 21.90
C ASP A 435 -8.88 16.01 20.69
N PHE A 436 -8.11 16.05 19.59
CA PHE A 436 -8.53 16.66 18.34
C PHE A 436 -9.69 15.89 17.68
N ASN A 437 -9.63 14.56 17.69
CA ASN A 437 -10.60 13.71 17.01
C ASN A 437 -11.97 13.78 17.68
N GLN A 438 -12.00 13.88 19.01
CA GLN A 438 -13.25 14.10 19.76
C GLN A 438 -13.93 15.43 19.37
N ASN A 439 -13.15 16.43 19.01
CA ASN A 439 -13.63 17.77 18.66
C ASN A 439 -13.75 18.01 17.15
N TYR A 440 -13.47 17.00 16.32
CA TYR A 440 -13.31 17.17 14.87
C TYR A 440 -14.50 17.87 14.21
N ASP A 441 -15.73 17.42 14.46
CA ASP A 441 -16.94 18.00 13.83
C ASP A 441 -17.13 19.48 14.20
N THR A 442 -16.85 19.84 15.45
CA THR A 442 -16.93 21.23 15.93
C THR A 442 -15.82 22.07 15.29
N ILE A 443 -14.59 21.54 15.23
CA ILE A 443 -13.45 22.21 14.60
C ILE A 443 -13.71 22.41 13.10
N GLN A 444 -14.24 21.41 12.41
CA GLN A 444 -14.57 21.49 10.99
C GLN A 444 -15.59 22.60 10.72
N LYS A 445 -16.64 22.70 11.54
CA LYS A 445 -17.62 23.80 11.45
C LYS A 445 -16.97 25.16 11.64
N ILE A 446 -16.08 25.31 12.63
CA ILE A 446 -15.34 26.55 12.88
C ILE A 446 -14.49 26.95 11.67
N VAL A 447 -13.86 25.99 10.98
CA VAL A 447 -13.02 26.24 9.80
C VAL A 447 -13.84 26.58 8.55
N THR A 448 -15.06 26.06 8.44
CA THR A 448 -15.95 26.32 7.29
C THR A 448 -16.78 27.61 7.40
N MET A 449 -16.84 28.20 8.60
CA MET A 449 -17.50 29.49 8.90
C MET A 449 -16.57 30.66 8.66
#